data_AF-A0A8T4YNZ5-F1
#
_entry.id   AF-A0A8T4YNZ5-F1
#
_cell.length_a   1.000
_cell.length_b   1.000
_cell.length_c   1.000
_cell.angle_alpha   90.00
_cell.angle_beta   90.00
_cell.angle_gamma   90.00
#
_symmetry.space_group_name_H-M   'P 1'
#
loop_
_entity.id
_entity.type
_entity.pdbx_description
1 polymer ?
#
loop_
_entity_poly.entity_id
_entity_poly.type
_entity_poly.pdbx_seq_one_letter_code
_entity_poly.pdbx_strand_id
1 'polypeptide(L)' 'MIGEKEISDLQRFLKDEDYKTVMVLCLEPRSWGDIQKTKIKQSKLFQILKDLKLAKCLEFNGGKYFTADFVKEYLK' A
#
# COMPACT_ATOMS: atom_id res chain seq x y z
N MET A 1 -8.69 -12.86 -11.15
CA MET A 1 -7.70 -12.30 -12.09
C MET A 1 -7.55 -10.83 -11.79
N ILE A 2 -6.31 -10.34 -11.75
CA ILE A 2 -6.02 -8.92 -11.58
C ILE A 2 -6.07 -8.28 -12.96
N GLY A 3 -6.80 -7.18 -13.09
CA GLY A 3 -6.96 -6.49 -14.36
C GLY A 3 -5.74 -5.65 -14.71
N GLU A 4 -5.62 -5.29 -15.99
CA GLU A 4 -4.58 -4.39 -16.49
C GLU A 4 -4.59 -3.03 -15.76
N LYS A 5 -5.77 -2.58 -15.33
CA LYS A 5 -5.95 -1.35 -14.56
C LYS A 5 -5.21 -1.40 -13.22
N GLU A 6 -5.39 -2.46 -12.44
CA GLU A 6 -4.72 -2.61 -11.15
C GLU A 6 -3.20 -2.67 -11.30
N ILE A 7 -2.69 -3.33 -12.35
CA ILE A 7 -1.25 -3.37 -12.65
C ILE A 7 -0.73 -1.98 -13.03
N SER A 8 -1.45 -1.24 -13.87
CA SER A 8 -1.10 0.12 -14.26
C SER A 8 -1.09 1.07 -13.06
N ASP A 9 -2.10 0.98 -12.18
CA ASP A 9 -2.17 1.77 -10.95
C ASP A 9 -0.98 1.43 -10.02
N LEU A 10 -0.67 0.15 -9.83
CA LEU A 10 0.50 -0.30 -9.07
C LEU A 10 1.80 0.29 -9.63
N GLN A 11 2.04 0.19 -10.94
CA GLN A 11 3.23 0.76 -11.58
C GLN A 11 3.34 2.27 -11.37
N ARG A 12 2.22 2.99 -11.34
CA ARG A 12 2.21 4.42 -11.03
C ARG A 12 2.62 4.67 -9.58
N PHE A 13 2.08 3.90 -8.63
CA PHE A 13 2.40 4.04 -7.20
C PHE A 13 3.84 3.67 -6.87
N LEU A 14 4.43 2.68 -7.55
CA LEU A 14 5.82 2.28 -7.36
C LEU A 14 6.84 3.36 -7.74
N LYS A 15 6.42 4.42 -8.47
CA LYS A 15 7.26 5.60 -8.78
C LYS A 15 7.29 6.63 -7.65
N ASP A 16 6.39 6.55 -6.66
CA ASP A 16 6.37 7.43 -5.48
C ASP A 16 6.90 6.66 -4.26
N GLU A 17 7.98 7.16 -3.69
CA GLU A 17 8.66 6.52 -2.55
C GLU A 17 7.79 6.41 -1.30
N ASP A 18 6.82 7.31 -1.08
CA ASP A 18 5.93 7.21 0.07
C ASP A 18 4.93 6.07 -0.09
N TYR A 19 4.42 5.86 -1.31
CA TYR A 19 3.56 4.71 -1.62
C TYR A 19 4.33 3.40 -1.47
N LYS A 20 5.54 3.35 -2.04
CA LYS A 20 6.43 2.18 -1.92
C LYS A 20 6.75 1.88 -0.46
N THR A 21 7.07 2.91 0.33
CA THR A 21 7.35 2.79 1.76
C THR A 21 6.17 2.17 2.51
N VAL A 22 4.94 2.63 2.27
CA VAL A 22 3.74 2.07 2.91
C VAL A 22 3.51 0.61 2.50
N MET A 23 3.68 0.26 1.21
CA MET A 23 3.53 -1.12 0.73
C MET A 23 4.61 -2.05 1.30
N VAL A 24 5.86 -1.61 1.39
CA VAL A 24 6.95 -2.39 2.00
C VAL A 24 6.70 -2.57 3.49
N LEU A 25 6.29 -1.51 4.19
CA LEU A 25 5.98 -1.57 5.62
C LEU A 25 4.86 -2.56 5.92
N CYS A 26 3.88 -2.67 5.02
CA CYS A 26 2.74 -3.57 5.12
C CYS A 26 2.98 -4.95 4.50
N LEU A 27 4.22 -5.32 4.12
CA LEU A 27 4.54 -6.71 3.77
C LEU A 27 4.26 -7.66 4.96
N GLU A 28 4.41 -7.15 6.17
CA GLU A 28 3.88 -7.74 7.39
C GLU A 28 2.61 -6.99 7.83
N PRO A 29 1.66 -7.65 8.52
CA PRO A 29 0.47 -6.97 9.04
C PRO A 29 0.82 -5.83 10.00
N ARG A 30 0.41 -4.59 9.67
CA ARG A 30 0.67 -3.40 10.49
C ARG A 30 -0.61 -2.70 10.91
N SER A 31 -0.63 -2.19 12.15
CA SER A 31 -1.74 -1.34 12.62
C SER A 31 -1.62 0.07 12.07
N TRP A 32 -2.71 0.84 12.07
CA TRP A 32 -2.67 2.27 11.76
C TRP A 32 -1.64 3.02 12.60
N GLY A 33 -1.57 2.73 13.91
CA GLY A 33 -0.61 3.36 14.82
C GLY A 33 0.85 3.07 14.49
N ASP A 34 1.15 1.93 13.84
CA ASP A 34 2.50 1.63 13.37
C ASP A 34 2.84 2.38 12.08
N ILE A 35 1.88 2.44 11.16
CA ILE A 35 2.04 3.15 9.89
C ILE A 35 2.19 4.67 10.13
N GLN A 36 1.51 5.22 11.13
CA GLN A 36 1.63 6.63 11.52
C GLN A 36 3.03 7.02 12.02
N LYS A 37 3.89 6.07 12.41
CA LYS A 37 5.27 6.34 12.85
C LYS A 37 6.21 6.65 11.68
N THR A 38 5.74 6.51 10.43
CA THR A 38 6.49 6.93 9.25
C THR A 38 6.67 8.45 9.23
N LYS A 39 7.64 8.94 8.45
CA LYS A 39 7.86 10.39 8.26
C LYS A 39 6.84 11.04 7.30
N ILE A 40 5.84 10.28 6.85
CA ILE A 40 4.85 10.70 5.86
C ILE A 40 3.79 11.56 6.56
N LYS A 41 3.49 12.74 6.00
CA LYS A 41 2.43 13.61 6.52
C LYS A 41 1.10 12.86 6.58
N GLN A 42 0.38 12.96 7.71
CA GLN A 42 -0.86 12.22 7.94
C GLN A 42 -1.90 12.38 6.81
N SER A 43 -2.08 13.57 6.25
CA SER A 43 -3.00 13.81 5.13
C SER A 43 -2.58 13.04 3.87
N LYS A 44 -1.27 12.96 3.58
CA LYS A 44 -0.73 12.16 2.47
C LYS A 44 -0.87 10.67 2.78
N LEU A 45 -0.66 10.26 4.03
CA LEU A 45 -0.79 8.87 4.45
C LEU A 45 -2.22 8.33 4.26
N PHE A 46 -3.24 9.11 4.64
CA PHE A 46 -4.64 8.77 4.39
C PHE A 46 -4.94 8.61 2.90
N GLN A 47 -4.39 9.51 2.07
CA GLN A 47 -4.54 9.42 0.62
C GLN A 47 -3.89 8.14 0.07
N ILE A 48 -2.66 7.83 0.49
CA ILE A 48 -1.94 6.61 0.09
C ILE A 48 -2.74 5.36 0.45
N LEU A 49 -3.20 5.23 1.70
CA LEU A 49 -3.97 4.06 2.12
C LEU A 49 -5.28 3.91 1.32
N LYS A 50 -5.96 5.02 1.04
CA LYS A 50 -7.17 5.02 0.22
C LYS A 50 -6.87 4.55 -1.20
N ASP A 51 -5.86 5.12 -1.84
CA ASP A 51 -5.50 4.83 -3.23
C ASP A 51 -5.03 3.39 -3.40
N LEU A 52 -4.18 2.90 -2.51
CA LEU A 52 -3.71 1.51 -2.51
C LEU A 52 -4.86 0.53 -2.28
N LYS A 53 -5.82 0.85 -1.41
CA LYS A 53 -7.01 0.01 -1.19
C LYS A 53 -7.92 -0.02 -2.41
N LEU A 54 -8.14 1.12 -3.07
CA LEU A 54 -8.95 1.21 -4.29
C LEU A 54 -8.33 0.43 -5.45
N ALA A 55 -7.01 0.44 -5.56
CA ALA A 55 -6.25 -0.35 -6.53
C ALA A 55 -6.00 -1.80 -6.09
N LYS A 56 -6.60 -2.24 -4.98
CA LYS A 56 -6.43 -3.58 -4.38
C LYS A 56 -4.99 -3.94 -4.03
N CYS A 57 -4.08 -2.98 -4.00
CA CYS A 57 -2.67 -3.20 -3.66
C CYS A 57 -2.46 -3.44 -2.16
N LEU A 58 -3.41 -2.97 -1.34
CA LEU A 58 -3.39 -3.08 0.10
C LEU A 58 -4.74 -3.59 0.60
N GLU A 59 -4.69 -4.55 1.50
CA GLU A 59 -5.85 -5.16 2.14
C GLU A 59 -5.92 -4.75 3.62
N PHE A 60 -7.12 -4.83 4.19
CA PHE A 60 -7.36 -4.50 5.59
C PHE A 60 -8.21 -5.59 6.24
N ASN A 61 -7.65 -6.26 7.25
CA ASN A 61 -8.31 -7.36 7.95
C ASN A 61 -7.87 -7.34 9.43
N GLY A 62 -8.82 -7.57 10.35
CA GLY A 62 -8.53 -7.64 11.78
C GLY A 62 -7.87 -6.40 12.37
N GLY A 63 -8.16 -5.20 11.84
CA GLY A 63 -7.55 -3.95 12.30
C GLY A 63 -6.13 -3.68 11.77
N LYS A 64 -5.64 -4.51 10.84
CA LYS A 64 -4.29 -4.40 10.27
C LYS A 64 -4.33 -4.28 8.76
N TYR A 65 -3.36 -3.56 8.23
CA TYR A 65 -3.09 -3.43 6.81
C TYR A 65 -2.02 -4.42 6.38
N PHE A 66 -2.18 -5.00 5.19
CA PHE A 66 -1.19 -5.88 4.58
C PHE A 66 -1.19 -5.72 3.06
N THR A 67 -0.02 -5.86 2.45
CA THR A 67 0.17 -5.75 1.00
C THR A 67 -0.35 -7.01 0.32
N ALA A 68 -1.16 -6.81 -0.73
CA ALA A 68 -1.76 -7.90 -1.49
C ALA A 68 -0.69 -8.77 -2.17
N ASP A 69 -0.97 -10.07 -2.33
CA ASP A 69 0.05 -11.03 -2.77
C ASP A 69 0.67 -10.70 -4.13
N PHE A 70 -0.13 -10.25 -5.10
CA PHE A 70 0.38 -9.88 -6.41
C PHE A 70 1.37 -8.72 -6.36
N VAL A 71 1.19 -7.77 -5.44
CA VAL A 71 2.08 -6.60 -5.30
C VAL A 71 3.47 -7.05 -4.85
N LYS A 72 3.56 -8.13 -4.06
CA LYS A 72 4.82 -8.68 -3.57
C LYS A 72 5.73 -9.14 -4.72
N GLU A 73 5.17 -9.48 -5.87
CA GLU A 73 5.94 -9.84 -7.07
C GLU A 73 6.64 -8.63 -7.71
N TYR A 74 6.08 -7.42 -7.55
CA TYR A 74 6.59 -6.17 -8.13
C TYR A 74 7.45 -5.35 -7.16
N LEU A 75 7.48 -5.71 -5.88
CA LEU A 75 8.32 -5.08 -4.85
C LEU A 75 9.71 -5.70 -4.73
N LYS A 76 10.01 -6.75 -5.51
CA LYS A 76 11.31 -7.42 -5.55
C LYS A 76 12.38 -6.60 -6.27
#